data_AF-A0A453QCF2-F1
#
_entry.id   AF-A0A453QCF2-F1
#
_cell.length_a   1.000
_cell.length_b   1.000
_cell.length_c   1.000
_cell.angle_alpha   90.00
_cell.angle_beta   90.00
_cell.angle_gamma   90.00
#
_symmetry.space_group_name_H-M   'P 1'
#
loop_
_entity.id
_entity.type
_entity.pdbx_description
1 polymer ?
#
loop_
_entity_poly.entity_id
_entity_poly.type
_entity_poly.pdbx_seq_one_letter_code
_entity_poly.pdbx_strand_id
1 'polypeptide(L)'
;MEPAAATMLSGRRALPILLAVFALLAAAVTVSARGGAERAPTLVFILAGQSNMGGRGGATSGNRWDGVVPPECAPSPRTLRLSPSLRWEEAREPLHAGVDAGNVVGVGPGMPFAHALLRSPACPRGAVVGLVPCAQGGTPIANWSRGTEMYERMVARARVAGAGTGRVAALLWFQGEADTMRREDALAYAGRMEAFVRDVRRDLALPNLLVIQVRSSVSTPLIFPL
;
A
#
# COMPACT_ATOMS: atom_id res chain seq x y z
N MET A 1 -41.91 21.61 -79.56
CA MET A 1 -40.77 20.88 -78.97
C MET A 1 -40.20 21.79 -77.89
N GLU A 2 -40.67 21.61 -76.65
CA GLU A 2 -40.37 22.47 -75.50
C GLU A 2 -39.24 21.87 -74.65
N PRO A 3 -38.36 22.67 -74.00
CA PRO A 3 -37.42 22.18 -73.01
C PRO A 3 -37.90 22.40 -71.56
N ALA A 4 -37.39 21.52 -70.68
CA ALA A 4 -37.81 21.30 -69.31
C ALA A 4 -37.38 22.39 -68.30
N ALA A 5 -38.23 22.60 -67.29
CA ALA A 5 -38.02 23.49 -66.15
C ALA A 5 -37.17 22.84 -65.04
N ALA A 6 -36.20 23.58 -64.54
CA ALA A 6 -35.47 23.30 -63.30
C ALA A 6 -36.28 23.78 -62.08
N THR A 7 -36.47 22.93 -61.07
CA THR A 7 -37.07 23.30 -59.78
C THR A 7 -36.00 23.23 -58.69
N MET A 8 -35.63 24.40 -58.15
CA MET A 8 -34.83 24.54 -56.93
C MET A 8 -35.62 24.02 -55.72
N LEU A 9 -35.04 23.09 -54.95
CA LEU A 9 -35.57 22.72 -53.63
C LEU A 9 -34.96 23.59 -52.52
N SER A 10 -35.86 24.16 -51.74
CA SER A 10 -35.71 25.11 -50.64
C SER A 10 -34.99 24.54 -49.39
N GLY A 11 -33.95 25.22 -48.94
CA GLY A 11 -33.15 24.94 -47.73
C GLY A 11 -33.83 25.27 -46.39
N ARG A 12 -35.09 24.88 -46.20
CA ARG A 12 -35.86 25.19 -44.96
C ARG A 12 -36.15 24.01 -44.04
N ARG A 13 -35.66 22.80 -44.35
CA ARG A 13 -35.94 21.58 -43.55
C ARG A 13 -34.77 21.04 -42.73
N ALA A 14 -33.55 21.55 -42.91
CA ALA A 14 -32.36 21.03 -42.24
C ALA A 14 -32.15 21.56 -40.80
N LEU A 15 -32.63 22.78 -40.51
CA LEU A 15 -32.41 23.44 -39.22
C LEU A 15 -33.08 22.76 -38.00
N PRO A 16 -34.35 22.29 -38.05
CA PRO A 16 -34.96 21.61 -36.90
C PRO A 16 -34.35 20.21 -36.66
N ILE A 17 -33.85 19.55 -37.70
CA ILE A 17 -33.18 18.25 -37.61
C ILE A 17 -31.80 18.41 -36.97
N LEU A 18 -31.05 19.46 -37.35
CA LEU A 18 -29.73 19.74 -36.78
C LEU A 18 -29.80 20.11 -35.29
N LEU A 19 -30.83 20.87 -34.88
CA LEU A 19 -31.08 21.21 -33.47
C LEU A 19 -31.52 19.98 -32.65
N ALA A 20 -32.33 19.09 -33.22
CA ALA A 20 -32.72 17.84 -32.55
C ALA A 20 -31.53 16.87 -32.37
N VAL A 21 -30.63 16.79 -33.35
CA VAL A 21 -29.39 16.00 -33.26
C VAL A 21 -28.42 16.58 -32.22
N PHE A 22 -28.31 17.91 -32.14
CA PHE A 22 -27.48 18.57 -31.12
C PHE A 22 -28.04 18.38 -29.70
N ALA A 23 -29.36 18.41 -29.53
CA ALA A 23 -30.02 18.10 -28.27
C ALA A 23 -29.86 16.63 -27.86
N LEU A 24 -29.89 15.68 -28.81
CA LEU A 24 -29.63 14.26 -28.54
C LEU A 24 -28.16 14.00 -28.17
N LEU A 25 -27.21 14.70 -28.81
CA LEU A 25 -25.78 14.62 -28.47
C LEU A 25 -25.48 15.25 -27.11
N ALA A 26 -26.15 16.36 -26.75
CA ALA A 26 -26.05 16.95 -25.42
C ALA A 26 -26.67 16.05 -24.33
N ALA A 27 -27.75 15.32 -24.63
CA ALA A 27 -28.35 14.34 -23.72
C ALA A 27 -27.52 13.05 -23.58
N ALA A 28 -26.76 12.66 -24.60
CA ALA A 28 -25.83 11.53 -24.51
C ALA A 28 -24.57 11.87 -23.69
N VAL A 29 -24.19 13.14 -23.58
CA VAL A 29 -23.07 13.59 -22.74
C VAL A 29 -23.47 13.80 -21.27
N THR A 30 -24.76 13.86 -20.93
CA THR A 30 -25.23 14.03 -19.55
C THR A 30 -25.52 12.72 -18.79
N VAL A 31 -25.40 11.56 -19.44
CA VAL A 31 -25.45 10.26 -18.76
C VAL A 31 -24.04 9.82 -18.38
N SER A 32 -23.54 10.36 -17.27
CA SER A 32 -22.93 9.60 -16.16
C SER A 32 -22.14 10.54 -15.23
N ALA A 33 -22.81 11.54 -14.67
CA ALA A 33 -22.43 12.05 -13.36
C ALA A 33 -23.26 11.32 -12.31
N ARG A 34 -23.03 10.01 -12.14
CA ARG A 34 -23.47 9.33 -10.92
C ARG A 34 -22.60 9.89 -9.80
N GLY A 35 -23.14 10.85 -9.06
CA GLY A 35 -22.71 11.20 -7.71
C GLY A 35 -22.92 10.04 -6.75
N GLY A 36 -22.30 8.89 -7.02
CA GLY A 36 -21.95 7.96 -5.96
C GLY A 36 -20.90 8.69 -5.15
N ALA A 37 -21.11 8.86 -3.84
CA ALA A 37 -20.04 9.26 -2.94
C ALA A 37 -18.87 8.32 -3.22
N GLU A 38 -17.84 8.82 -3.90
CA GLU A 38 -16.65 8.05 -4.22
C GLU A 38 -16.10 7.62 -2.86
N ARG A 39 -16.25 6.33 -2.53
CA ARG A 39 -15.90 5.82 -1.22
C ARG A 39 -14.41 6.10 -1.06
N ALA A 40 -14.07 6.95 -0.11
CA ALA A 40 -12.73 7.50 0.00
C ALA A 40 -11.68 6.37 -0.06
N PRO A 41 -10.60 6.55 -0.84
CA PRO A 41 -9.69 5.46 -1.16
C PRO A 41 -9.05 4.89 0.10
N THR A 42 -8.85 3.58 0.12
CA THR A 42 -8.02 2.94 1.15
C THR A 42 -6.58 2.95 0.69
N LEU A 43 -5.74 3.73 1.35
CA LEU A 43 -4.29 3.75 1.12
C LEU A 43 -3.66 2.57 1.86
N VAL A 44 -3.13 1.62 1.10
CA VAL A 44 -2.61 0.36 1.62
C VAL A 44 -1.09 0.42 1.77
N PHE A 45 -0.60 0.04 2.95
CA PHE A 45 0.82 0.03 3.30
C PHE A 45 1.24 -1.36 3.74
N ILE A 46 2.22 -1.92 3.03
CA ILE A 46 2.82 -3.20 3.37
C ILE A 46 3.85 -2.96 4.48
N LEU A 47 3.76 -3.70 5.57
CA LEU A 47 4.68 -3.62 6.71
C LEU A 47 5.53 -4.89 6.73
N ALA A 48 6.75 -4.83 6.19
CA ALA A 48 7.63 -6.00 6.07
C ALA A 48 9.03 -5.74 6.62
N GLY A 49 9.75 -6.82 6.88
CA GLY A 49 11.06 -6.82 7.50
C GLY A 49 11.11 -7.73 8.70
N GLN A 50 11.87 -7.37 9.74
CA GLN A 50 12.07 -8.21 10.92
C GLN A 50 11.43 -7.65 12.18
N SER A 51 11.90 -8.07 13.36
CA SER A 51 11.33 -7.79 14.69
C SER A 51 11.06 -6.31 14.94
N ASN A 52 11.88 -5.38 14.44
CA ASN A 52 11.67 -3.95 14.60
C ASN A 52 10.45 -3.42 13.79
N MET A 53 10.17 -3.99 12.60
CA MET A 53 8.88 -3.78 11.93
C MET A 53 7.75 -4.55 12.61
N GLY A 54 8.03 -5.79 13.01
CA GLY A 54 7.11 -6.70 13.69
C GLY A 54 6.53 -6.12 14.99
N GLY A 55 7.34 -5.30 15.67
CA GLY A 55 7.03 -4.68 16.94
C GLY A 55 7.56 -5.51 18.11
N ARG A 56 8.37 -4.87 18.94
CA ARG A 56 8.91 -5.42 20.21
C ARG A 56 8.78 -4.45 21.38
N GLY A 57 8.15 -3.29 21.18
CA GLY A 57 7.91 -2.34 22.26
C GLY A 57 7.04 -2.97 23.35
N GLY A 58 7.54 -2.97 24.58
CA GLY A 58 6.89 -3.60 25.74
C GLY A 58 6.97 -5.14 25.78
N ALA A 59 7.58 -5.79 24.78
CA ALA A 59 7.74 -7.25 24.70
C ALA A 59 9.11 -7.70 25.24
N THR A 60 9.52 -7.14 26.38
CA THR A 60 10.89 -7.22 26.90
C THR A 60 11.07 -8.16 28.09
N SER A 61 10.00 -8.55 28.79
CA SER A 61 10.08 -9.34 30.04
C SER A 61 9.17 -10.56 30.00
N GLY A 62 9.72 -11.74 30.32
CA GLY A 62 8.94 -12.97 30.56
C GLY A 62 8.26 -13.58 29.34
N ASN A 63 8.76 -13.31 28.13
CA ASN A 63 8.16 -13.79 26.88
C ASN A 63 6.69 -13.34 26.71
N ARG A 64 6.36 -12.15 27.21
CA ARG A 64 5.03 -11.53 27.10
C ARG A 64 5.17 -10.04 26.81
N TRP A 65 4.18 -9.50 26.12
CA TRP A 65 3.99 -8.05 25.98
C TRP A 65 3.33 -7.48 27.23
N ASP A 66 3.82 -6.33 27.71
CA ASP A 66 3.31 -5.61 28.88
C ASP A 66 1.87 -5.07 28.70
N GLY A 67 1.37 -5.01 27.46
CA GLY A 67 0.04 -4.52 27.12
C GLY A 67 -0.05 -2.99 27.06
N VAL A 68 1.08 -2.28 27.17
CA VAL A 68 1.12 -0.82 27.14
C VAL A 68 1.05 -0.34 25.69
N VAL A 69 0.01 0.43 25.38
CA VAL A 69 -0.19 1.07 24.08
C VAL A 69 -0.04 2.59 24.25
N PRO A 70 0.99 3.22 23.66
CA PRO A 70 1.12 4.67 23.68
C PRO A 70 -0.08 5.38 23.02
N PRO A 71 -0.43 6.61 23.43
CA PRO A 71 -1.55 7.36 22.83
C PRO A 71 -1.43 7.53 21.31
N GLU A 72 -0.21 7.65 20.79
CA GLU A 72 0.08 7.76 19.37
C GLU A 72 -0.29 6.50 18.58
N CYS A 73 -0.49 5.38 19.28
CA CYS A 73 -0.83 4.07 18.73
C CYS A 73 -2.30 3.67 18.98
N ALA A 74 -3.14 4.59 19.50
CA ALA A 74 -4.54 4.31 19.78
C ALA A 74 -5.31 3.80 18.54
N PRO A 75 -6.33 2.93 18.68
CA PRO A 75 -7.15 2.52 17.55
C PRO A 75 -7.93 3.68 16.93
N SER A 76 -8.26 3.55 15.65
CA SER A 76 -9.05 4.54 14.91
C SER A 76 -9.88 3.84 13.84
N PRO A 77 -11.15 4.25 13.60
CA PRO A 77 -11.99 3.68 12.55
C PRO A 77 -11.46 3.94 11.14
N ARG A 78 -10.49 4.86 10.98
CA ARG A 78 -9.81 5.15 9.71
C ARG A 78 -8.49 4.40 9.54
N THR A 79 -8.14 3.51 10.47
CA THR A 79 -6.94 2.67 10.39
C THR A 79 -7.34 1.21 10.48
N LEU A 80 -7.08 0.46 9.42
CA LEU A 80 -7.44 -0.96 9.30
C LEU A 80 -6.17 -1.82 9.26
N ARG A 81 -6.29 -3.06 9.71
CA ARG A 81 -5.27 -4.11 9.61
C ARG A 81 -5.80 -5.25 8.78
N LEU A 82 -4.99 -5.80 7.87
CA LEU A 82 -5.30 -7.06 7.22
C LEU A 82 -4.92 -8.21 8.17
N SER A 83 -5.92 -8.91 8.71
CA SER A 83 -5.70 -10.00 9.65
C SER A 83 -5.00 -11.21 9.01
N PRO A 84 -4.52 -12.20 9.80
CA PRO A 84 -3.98 -13.45 9.26
C PRO A 84 -5.00 -14.21 8.38
N SER A 85 -6.29 -14.05 8.67
CA SER A 85 -7.40 -14.64 7.90
C SER A 85 -7.80 -13.82 6.66
N LEU A 86 -6.97 -12.86 6.24
CA LEU A 86 -7.18 -12.02 5.06
C LEU A 86 -8.46 -11.18 5.11
N ARG A 87 -8.88 -10.78 6.31
CA ARG A 87 -10.01 -9.87 6.54
C ARG A 87 -9.52 -8.54 7.09
N TRP A 88 -10.09 -7.45 6.59
CA TRP A 88 -9.88 -6.13 7.16
C TRP A 88 -10.59 -6.03 8.52
N GLU A 89 -9.86 -5.60 9.53
CA GLU A 89 -10.36 -5.30 10.87
C GLU A 89 -9.80 -3.96 11.36
N GLU A 90 -10.36 -3.39 12.42
CA GLU A 90 -9.79 -2.19 13.02
C GLU A 90 -8.37 -2.47 13.53
N ALA A 91 -7.43 -1.60 13.19
CA ALA A 91 -6.03 -1.79 13.57
C ALA A 91 -5.82 -1.53 15.07
N ARG A 92 -5.21 -2.52 15.74
CA ARG A 92 -4.84 -2.48 17.16
C ARG A 92 -3.46 -3.12 17.31
N GLU A 93 -2.62 -2.56 18.18
CA GLU A 93 -1.36 -3.21 18.54
C GLU A 93 -1.63 -4.48 19.38
N PRO A 94 -0.79 -5.53 19.25
CA PRO A 94 0.35 -5.66 18.34
C PRO A 94 -0.09 -5.98 16.90
N LEU A 95 0.34 -5.17 15.92
CA LEU A 95 -0.10 -5.34 14.53
C LEU A 95 0.34 -6.67 13.90
N HIS A 96 1.41 -7.29 14.35
CA HIS A 96 1.89 -8.56 13.81
C HIS A 96 1.40 -9.80 14.58
N ALA A 97 0.43 -9.63 15.50
CA ALA A 97 -0.20 -10.76 16.18
C ALA A 97 -0.83 -11.72 15.17
N GLY A 98 -0.43 -13.00 15.25
CA GLY A 98 -0.83 -14.06 14.33
C GLY A 98 -0.14 -14.03 12.94
N VAL A 99 0.80 -13.10 12.71
CA VAL A 99 1.61 -13.01 11.48
C VAL A 99 3.06 -13.40 11.73
N ASP A 100 3.67 -12.83 12.78
CA ASP A 100 5.02 -13.15 13.25
C ASP A 100 4.97 -14.37 14.18
N ALA A 101 4.55 -15.52 13.63
CA ALA A 101 4.28 -16.73 14.41
C ALA A 101 5.52 -17.21 15.17
N GLY A 102 5.31 -17.69 16.40
CA GLY A 102 6.38 -18.15 17.30
C GLY A 102 7.12 -17.03 18.03
N ASN A 103 6.84 -15.77 17.74
CA ASN A 103 7.46 -14.62 18.40
C ASN A 103 6.46 -13.87 19.29
N VAL A 104 6.99 -13.29 20.37
CA VAL A 104 6.26 -12.32 21.17
C VAL A 104 6.31 -10.98 20.44
N VAL A 105 5.14 -10.46 20.12
CA VAL A 105 4.97 -9.19 19.43
C VAL A 105 4.47 -8.13 20.39
N GLY A 106 4.95 -6.90 20.19
CA GLY A 106 4.53 -5.71 20.93
C GLY A 106 4.29 -4.56 19.97
N VAL A 107 4.45 -3.33 20.48
CA VAL A 107 4.26 -2.12 19.67
C VAL A 107 5.33 -2.02 18.57
N GLY A 108 4.89 -1.70 17.35
CA GLY A 108 5.74 -1.41 16.19
C GLY A 108 5.49 -0.02 15.62
N PRO A 109 6.05 0.31 14.44
CA PRO A 109 5.94 1.64 13.84
C PRO A 109 4.62 1.88 13.06
N GLY A 110 3.79 0.85 12.87
CA GLY A 110 2.65 0.89 11.94
C GLY A 110 1.54 1.85 12.35
N MET A 111 1.07 1.78 13.60
CA MET A 111 0.03 2.68 14.12
C MET A 111 0.45 4.16 14.12
N PRO A 112 1.62 4.56 14.68
CA PRO A 112 2.03 5.97 14.66
C PRO A 112 2.26 6.48 13.25
N PHE A 113 2.77 5.65 12.33
CA PHE A 113 2.84 5.98 10.91
C PHE A 113 1.47 6.30 10.31
N ALA A 114 0.49 5.41 10.50
CA ALA A 114 -0.86 5.58 9.95
C ALA A 114 -1.51 6.88 10.46
N HIS A 115 -1.34 7.17 11.75
CA HIS A 115 -1.83 8.39 12.36
C HIS A 115 -1.15 9.65 11.85
N ALA A 116 0.17 9.63 11.70
CA ALA A 116 0.91 10.75 11.10
C ALA A 116 0.43 11.03 9.67
N LEU A 117 0.20 9.96 8.88
CA LEU A 117 -0.33 10.09 7.53
C LEU A 117 -1.75 10.67 7.51
N LEU A 118 -2.65 10.17 8.35
CA LEU A 118 -4.04 10.67 8.42
C LEU A 118 -4.15 12.14 8.85
N ARG A 119 -3.17 12.65 9.62
CA ARG A 119 -3.07 14.07 10.00
C ARG A 119 -2.40 14.94 8.94
N SER A 120 -1.69 14.35 7.98
CA SER A 120 -0.98 15.09 6.95
C SER A 120 -1.96 15.85 6.04
N PRO A 121 -1.70 17.13 5.73
CA PRO A 121 -2.50 17.89 4.75
C PRO A 121 -2.49 17.27 3.34
N ALA A 122 -1.48 16.44 3.02
CA ALA A 122 -1.37 15.73 1.76
C ALA A 122 -2.26 14.48 1.68
N CYS A 123 -2.84 14.04 2.80
CA CYS A 123 -3.70 12.86 2.83
C CYS A 123 -5.11 13.22 2.31
N PRO A 124 -5.67 12.46 1.36
CA PRO A 124 -7.00 12.74 0.84
C PRO A 124 -8.05 12.76 1.95
N ARG A 125 -8.98 13.72 1.88
CA ARG A 125 -10.08 13.82 2.84
C ARG A 125 -10.89 12.52 2.83
N GLY A 126 -11.21 12.02 4.01
CA GLY A 126 -11.95 10.77 4.19
C GLY A 126 -11.14 9.49 3.95
N ALA A 127 -9.87 9.56 3.50
CA ALA A 127 -9.05 8.36 3.25
C ALA A 127 -8.99 7.43 4.47
N VAL A 128 -8.92 6.13 4.19
CA VAL A 128 -8.68 5.09 5.19
C VAL A 128 -7.26 4.56 4.97
N VAL A 129 -6.53 4.28 6.05
CA VAL A 129 -5.21 3.65 5.98
C VAL A 129 -5.36 2.16 6.25
N GLY A 130 -4.97 1.32 5.30
CA GLY A 130 -4.92 -0.13 5.45
C GLY A 130 -3.48 -0.60 5.68
N LEU A 131 -3.22 -1.24 6.81
CA LEU A 131 -1.92 -1.81 7.16
C LEU A 131 -1.92 -3.30 6.83
N VAL A 132 -0.85 -3.78 6.18
CA VAL A 132 -0.68 -5.19 5.80
C VAL A 132 0.56 -5.74 6.50
N PRO A 133 0.42 -6.24 7.74
CA PRO A 133 1.51 -6.84 8.50
C PRO A 133 2.05 -8.08 7.77
N CYS A 134 3.36 -8.13 7.57
CA CYS A 134 4.05 -9.24 6.91
C CYS A 134 5.37 -9.62 7.60
N ALA A 135 5.92 -8.76 8.47
CA ALA A 135 7.23 -8.92 9.08
C ALA A 135 7.37 -10.21 9.92
N GLN A 136 8.60 -10.70 10.01
CA GLN A 136 8.96 -11.91 10.77
C GLN A 136 10.31 -11.71 11.48
N GLY A 137 10.33 -11.89 12.80
CA GLY A 137 11.52 -11.70 13.64
C GLY A 137 12.68 -12.64 13.30
N GLY A 138 13.91 -12.12 13.36
CA GLY A 138 15.14 -12.90 13.21
C GLY A 138 15.47 -13.34 11.78
N THR A 139 14.89 -12.69 10.77
CA THR A 139 15.01 -13.12 9.38
C THR A 139 16.01 -12.25 8.62
N PRO A 140 17.12 -12.81 8.08
CA PRO A 140 17.98 -12.10 7.14
C PRO A 140 17.26 -11.89 5.80
N ILE A 141 17.73 -10.95 4.99
CA ILE A 141 17.12 -10.59 3.71
C ILE A 141 17.09 -11.76 2.72
N ALA A 142 17.97 -12.76 2.90
CA ALA A 142 17.95 -14.01 2.13
C ALA A 142 16.60 -14.75 2.24
N ASN A 143 15.95 -14.71 3.41
CA ASN A 143 14.60 -15.28 3.61
C ASN A 143 13.50 -14.51 2.87
N TRP A 144 13.80 -13.33 2.33
CA TRP A 144 12.88 -12.47 1.59
C TRP A 144 13.14 -12.48 0.08
N SER A 145 14.00 -13.39 -0.40
CA SER A 145 14.21 -13.59 -1.83
C SER A 145 12.95 -14.13 -2.51
N ARG A 146 12.75 -13.80 -3.78
CA ARG A 146 11.61 -14.33 -4.53
C ARG A 146 11.56 -15.87 -4.51
N GLY A 147 10.37 -16.43 -4.34
CA GLY A 147 10.15 -17.87 -4.22
C GLY A 147 10.30 -18.43 -2.80
N THR A 148 10.78 -17.64 -1.83
CA THR A 148 10.74 -18.05 -0.42
C THR A 148 9.34 -17.87 0.16
N GLU A 149 9.03 -18.64 1.19
CA GLU A 149 7.73 -18.58 1.87
C GLU A 149 7.36 -17.15 2.33
N MET A 150 8.30 -16.43 2.94
CA MET A 150 8.03 -15.09 3.48
C MET A 150 7.74 -14.07 2.39
N TYR A 151 8.49 -14.13 1.29
CA TYR A 151 8.26 -13.30 0.12
C TYR A 151 6.90 -13.58 -0.51
N GLU A 152 6.59 -14.86 -0.78
CA GLU A 152 5.33 -15.25 -1.42
C GLU A 152 4.12 -14.90 -0.54
N ARG A 153 4.23 -15.11 0.78
CA ARG A 153 3.22 -14.72 1.76
C ARG A 153 2.98 -13.20 1.76
N MET A 154 4.04 -12.39 1.71
CA MET A 154 3.93 -10.93 1.64
C MET A 154 3.23 -10.49 0.35
N VAL A 155 3.65 -11.02 -0.80
CA VAL A 155 3.06 -10.69 -2.11
C VAL A 155 1.59 -11.09 -2.16
N ALA A 156 1.23 -12.29 -1.69
CA ALA A 156 -0.16 -12.75 -1.64
C ALA A 156 -1.04 -11.83 -0.77
N ARG A 157 -0.57 -11.45 0.42
CA ARG A 157 -1.29 -10.54 1.32
C ARG A 157 -1.45 -9.15 0.70
N ALA A 158 -0.41 -8.63 0.06
CA ALA A 158 -0.44 -7.35 -0.63
C ALA A 158 -1.43 -7.34 -1.81
N ARG A 159 -1.51 -8.43 -2.60
CA ARG A 159 -2.48 -8.57 -3.69
C ARG A 159 -3.92 -8.56 -3.17
N VAL A 160 -4.20 -9.28 -2.09
CA VAL A 160 -5.53 -9.27 -1.45
C VAL A 160 -5.87 -7.87 -0.95
N ALA A 161 -4.92 -7.19 -0.31
CA ALA A 161 -5.13 -5.84 0.21
C ALA A 161 -5.35 -4.80 -0.90
N GLY A 162 -4.70 -4.97 -2.05
CA GLY A 162 -4.85 -4.11 -3.22
C GLY A 162 -6.08 -4.42 -4.10
N ALA A 163 -6.87 -5.44 -3.76
CA ALA A 163 -8.11 -5.74 -4.47
C ALA A 163 -9.23 -4.77 -4.04
N GLY A 164 -10.16 -4.48 -4.96
CA GLY A 164 -11.30 -3.59 -4.68
C GLY A 164 -10.91 -2.12 -4.56
N THR A 165 -11.26 -1.48 -3.44
CA THR A 165 -11.00 -0.04 -3.20
C THR A 165 -9.63 0.24 -2.58
N GLY A 166 -8.81 -0.79 -2.38
CA GLY A 166 -7.46 -0.68 -1.84
C GLY A 166 -6.46 -0.26 -2.91
N ARG A 167 -5.64 0.74 -2.62
CA ARG A 167 -4.49 1.12 -3.46
C ARG A 167 -3.21 0.93 -2.67
N VAL A 168 -2.36 -0.02 -3.08
CA VAL A 168 -1.03 -0.20 -2.49
C VAL A 168 -0.19 1.04 -2.77
N ALA A 169 0.03 1.83 -1.72
CA ALA A 169 0.69 3.13 -1.80
C ALA A 169 2.20 3.00 -1.56
N ALA A 170 2.61 2.18 -0.60
CA ALA A 170 4.02 1.95 -0.31
C ALA A 170 4.29 0.62 0.41
N LEU A 171 5.54 0.19 0.34
CA LEU A 171 6.14 -0.81 1.21
C LEU A 171 7.01 -0.12 2.24
N LEU A 172 6.72 -0.33 3.53
CA LEU A 172 7.59 0.04 4.63
C LEU A 172 8.46 -1.17 4.96
N TRP A 173 9.79 -0.98 4.90
CA TRP A 173 10.78 -2.02 5.08
C TRP A 173 11.70 -1.68 6.25
N PHE A 174 11.67 -2.48 7.32
CA PHE A 174 12.63 -2.35 8.42
C PHE A 174 13.26 -3.71 8.73
N GLN A 175 14.44 -3.89 8.13
CA GLN A 175 15.25 -5.10 8.25
C GLN A 175 16.72 -4.78 8.02
N GLY A 176 17.59 -5.67 8.50
CA GLY A 176 19.02 -5.66 8.20
C GLY A 176 19.86 -6.14 9.38
N GLU A 177 19.34 -6.12 10.61
CA GLU A 177 20.11 -6.51 11.80
C GLU A 177 20.56 -7.96 11.75
N ALA A 178 19.78 -8.86 11.17
CA ALA A 178 20.20 -10.26 11.02
C ALA A 178 21.35 -10.44 10.02
N ASP A 179 21.42 -9.59 8.99
CA ASP A 179 22.48 -9.65 7.98
C ASP A 179 23.81 -9.05 8.47
N THR A 180 23.85 -8.37 9.63
CA THR A 180 25.10 -7.87 10.22
C THR A 180 25.87 -8.94 10.99
N MET A 181 25.26 -10.11 11.25
CA MET A 181 25.89 -11.19 12.01
C MET A 181 27.07 -11.82 11.28
N ARG A 182 27.08 -11.81 9.93
CA ARG A 182 28.17 -12.34 9.10
C ARG A 182 28.62 -11.30 8.10
N ARG A 183 29.93 -11.16 7.93
CA ARG A 183 30.53 -10.18 7.01
C ARG A 183 30.06 -10.40 5.56
N GLU A 184 29.94 -11.65 5.13
CA GLU A 184 29.44 -11.99 3.79
C GLU A 184 28.01 -11.50 3.52
N ASP A 185 27.11 -11.60 4.50
CA ASP A 185 25.72 -11.16 4.37
C ASP A 185 25.63 -9.65 4.35
N ALA A 186 26.38 -8.97 5.21
CA ALA A 186 26.47 -7.52 5.23
C ALA A 186 26.98 -6.95 3.89
N LEU A 187 27.99 -7.61 3.28
CA LEU A 187 28.51 -7.22 1.97
C LEU A 187 27.52 -7.49 0.83
N ALA A 188 26.74 -8.58 0.92
CA ALA A 188 25.75 -8.94 -0.09
C ALA A 188 24.42 -8.15 0.03
N TYR A 189 24.18 -7.48 1.16
CA TYR A 189 22.90 -6.88 1.51
C TYR A 189 22.36 -5.91 0.45
N ALA A 190 23.20 -5.01 -0.06
CA ALA A 190 22.79 -4.01 -1.04
C ALA A 190 22.22 -4.67 -2.32
N GLY A 191 22.94 -5.64 -2.89
CA GLY A 191 22.48 -6.36 -4.07
C GLY A 191 21.21 -7.19 -3.82
N ARG A 192 21.09 -7.80 -2.63
CA ARG A 192 19.87 -8.52 -2.23
C ARG A 192 18.68 -7.57 -2.07
N MET A 193 18.89 -6.38 -1.54
CA MET A 193 17.84 -5.36 -1.38
C MET A 193 17.36 -4.83 -2.73
N GLU A 194 18.27 -4.58 -3.67
CA GLU A 194 17.91 -4.20 -5.05
C GLU A 194 17.09 -5.29 -5.75
N ALA A 195 17.52 -6.54 -5.63
CA ALA A 195 16.78 -7.69 -6.16
C ALA A 195 15.39 -7.80 -5.54
N PHE A 196 15.28 -7.69 -4.21
CA PHE A 196 14.02 -7.70 -3.47
C PHE A 196 13.07 -6.61 -3.97
N VAL A 197 13.52 -5.35 -4.05
CA VAL A 197 12.68 -4.23 -4.52
C VAL A 197 12.21 -4.44 -5.94
N ARG A 198 13.11 -4.85 -6.84
CA ARG A 198 12.78 -5.17 -8.24
C ARG A 198 11.73 -6.26 -8.31
N ASP A 199 11.91 -7.32 -7.54
CA ASP A 199 11.04 -8.48 -7.56
C ASP A 199 9.65 -8.12 -7.01
N VAL A 200 9.55 -7.41 -5.88
CA VAL A 200 8.28 -6.92 -5.33
C VAL A 200 7.52 -6.06 -6.35
N ARG A 201 8.21 -5.10 -6.99
CA ARG A 201 7.59 -4.25 -8.01
C ARG A 201 7.06 -5.05 -9.19
N ARG A 202 7.83 -6.03 -9.67
CA ARG A 202 7.40 -6.93 -10.75
C ARG A 202 6.18 -7.76 -10.34
N ASP A 203 6.24 -8.44 -9.20
CA ASP A 203 5.24 -9.43 -8.83
C ASP A 203 3.94 -8.80 -8.31
N LEU A 204 3.98 -7.53 -7.86
CA LEU A 204 2.78 -6.73 -7.61
C LEU A 204 2.30 -5.95 -8.84
N ALA A 205 3.04 -5.99 -9.96
CA ALA A 205 2.79 -5.16 -11.15
C ALA A 205 2.73 -3.65 -10.84
N LEU A 206 3.59 -3.19 -9.93
CA LEU A 206 3.70 -1.80 -9.49
C LEU A 206 5.14 -1.29 -9.72
N PRO A 207 5.50 -0.90 -10.96
CA PRO A 207 6.89 -0.54 -11.31
C PRO A 207 7.41 0.68 -10.52
N ASN A 208 6.51 1.55 -10.07
CA ASN A 208 6.82 2.77 -9.31
C ASN A 208 6.42 2.66 -7.83
N LEU A 209 6.27 1.44 -7.29
CA LEU A 209 5.96 1.27 -5.87
C LEU A 209 7.01 2.00 -5.02
N LEU A 210 6.52 2.89 -4.15
CA LEU A 210 7.35 3.56 -3.15
C LEU A 210 7.81 2.53 -2.12
N VAL A 211 9.12 2.43 -1.92
CA VAL A 211 9.72 1.61 -0.87
C VAL A 211 10.44 2.56 0.09
N ILE A 212 9.99 2.56 1.35
CA ILE A 212 10.60 3.34 2.43
C ILE A 212 11.37 2.35 3.30
N GLN A 213 12.70 2.38 3.19
CA GLN A 213 13.57 1.53 4.00
C GLN A 213 14.08 2.28 5.23
N VAL A 214 14.16 1.58 6.35
CA VAL A 214 14.76 2.09 7.59
C VAL A 214 16.21 1.62 7.66
N ARG A 215 17.13 2.57 7.86
CA ARG A 215 18.52 2.24 8.20
C ARG A 215 18.55 1.78 9.66
N SER A 216 19.03 0.56 9.91
CA SER A 216 19.24 0.10 11.28
C SER A 216 20.25 1.01 11.98
N SER A 217 19.93 1.43 13.21
CA SER A 217 20.80 2.25 14.05
C SER A 217 21.85 1.41 14.80
N VAL A 218 21.86 0.10 14.63
CA VAL A 218 22.77 -0.83 15.33
C VAL A 218 24.10 -0.99 14.57
N SER A 219 24.88 0.10 14.52
CA SER A 219 26.36 0.14 14.64
C SER A 219 26.92 1.41 13.99
N THR A 220 27.75 2.10 14.76
CA THR A 220 28.86 3.04 14.45
C THR A 220 29.04 3.48 12.98
N PRO A 221 29.18 4.78 12.69
CA PRO A 221 29.42 5.26 11.33
C PRO A 221 30.77 4.73 10.82
N LEU A 222 30.73 3.88 9.80
CA LEU A 222 31.89 3.71 8.92
C LEU A 222 31.87 4.87 7.91
N ILE A 223 32.60 5.93 8.24
CA ILE A 223 33.01 6.94 7.26
C ILE A 223 33.95 6.22 6.29
N PHE A 224 33.57 6.15 5.01
CA PHE A 224 34.54 5.92 3.93
C PHE A 224 34.85 7.28 3.30
N PRO A 225 36.13 7.68 3.20
CA PRO A 225 36.51 8.82 2.37
C PRO A 225 36.25 8.48 0.90
N LEU A 226 35.83 9.50 0.16
CA LEU A 226 35.66 9.48 -1.30
C LEU A 226 36.95 9.07 -2.01
#